data_AF-A0A924G8W5-F1
#
_entry.id   AF-A0A924G8W5-F1
#
_cell.length_a   1.000
_cell.length_b   1.000
_cell.length_c   1.000
_cell.angle_alpha   90.00
_cell.angle_beta   90.00
_cell.angle_gamma   90.00
#
_symmetry.space_group_name_H-M   'P 1'
#
loop_
_entity.id
_entity.type
_entity.pdbx_description
1 polymer ?
#
loop_
_entity_poly.entity_id
_entity_poly.type
_entity_poly.pdbx_seq_one_letter_code
_entity_poly.pdbx_strand_id
1 'polypeptide(L)' 'MGGGAGPAAGRVDLSDVDFIDSSGLGALIGGLKAARQAGGDLRIAAPNEQVRLVLQLTNMERVLTAYPAASSAFNG' A
#
# COMPACT_ATOMS: atom_id res chain seq x y z
N MET A 1 -0.11 -5.56 29.51
CA MET A 1 -0.91 -4.55 28.81
C MET A 1 -1.24 -5.11 27.43
N GLY A 2 -2.44 -5.67 27.28
CA GLY A 2 -2.90 -6.27 26.04
C GLY A 2 -3.45 -5.18 25.12
N GLY A 3 -2.80 -4.98 23.99
CA GLY A 3 -3.26 -4.15 22.88
C GLY A 3 -3.15 -4.95 21.59
N GLY A 4 -3.83 -6.09 21.53
CA GLY A 4 -3.98 -6.84 20.29
C GLY A 4 -4.92 -6.06 19.38
N ALA A 5 -4.41 -5.05 18.68
CA ALA A 5 -5.02 -4.66 17.42
C ALA A 5 -4.98 -5.92 16.55
N GLY A 6 -6.15 -6.40 16.10
CA GLY A 6 -6.20 -7.44 15.07
C GLY A 6 -5.31 -7.05 13.89
N PRO A 7 -4.90 -8.00 13.03
CA PRO A 7 -3.89 -7.77 12.00
C PRO A 7 -4.13 -6.45 11.30
N ALA A 8 -3.27 -5.46 11.57
CA ALA A 8 -3.50 -4.08 11.18
C ALA A 8 -3.32 -3.96 9.67
N ALA A 9 -4.39 -4.26 8.94
CA ALA A 9 -4.43 -4.14 7.49
C ALA A 9 -4.58 -2.66 7.13
N GLY A 10 -3.46 -1.95 6.99
CA GLY A 10 -3.46 -0.55 6.60
C GLY A 10 -3.86 -0.43 5.13
N ARG A 11 -4.83 0.45 4.83
CA ARG A 11 -5.17 0.81 3.46
C ARG A 11 -4.69 2.21 3.16
N VAL A 12 -4.03 2.36 2.02
CA VAL A 12 -3.58 3.65 1.50
C VAL A 12 -4.33 3.91 0.22
N ASP A 13 -5.18 4.94 0.24
CA ASP A 13 -5.85 5.42 -0.96
C ASP A 13 -4.91 6.36 -1.71
N LEU A 14 -4.65 6.05 -2.98
CA LEU A 14 -3.78 6.82 -3.86
C LEU A 14 -4.58 7.48 -5.01
N SER A 15 -5.91 7.59 -4.90
CA SER A 15 -6.75 8.18 -5.96
C SER A 15 -6.41 9.64 -6.23
N ASP A 16 -5.99 10.37 -5.19
CA ASP A 16 -5.62 11.79 -5.26
C ASP A 16 -4.09 11.98 -5.43
N VAL A 17 -3.34 10.90 -5.66
CA VAL A 17 -1.89 10.94 -5.84
C VAL A 17 -1.55 10.90 -7.32
N ASP A 18 -1.09 12.03 -7.86
CA ASP A 18 -0.70 12.15 -9.27
C ASP A 18 0.66 11.48 -9.58
N PHE A 19 1.62 11.57 -8.66
CA PHE A 19 2.98 11.05 -8.88
C PHE A 19 3.62 10.55 -7.58
N ILE A 20 4.51 9.57 -7.70
CA ILE A 20 5.31 9.05 -6.60
C ILE A 20 6.80 9.06 -6.97
N ASP A 21 7.63 9.61 -6.08
CA ASP A 21 9.08 9.58 -6.19
C ASP A 21 9.69 8.46 -5.32
N SER A 22 11.01 8.33 -5.35
CA SER A 22 11.82 7.48 -4.47
C SER A 22 11.46 7.60 -2.98
N SER A 23 11.15 8.80 -2.51
CA SER A 23 10.76 9.05 -1.12
C SER A 23 9.38 8.48 -0.78
N GLY A 24 8.40 8.61 -1.67
CA GLY A 24 7.06 8.04 -1.52
C GLY A 24 7.09 6.51 -1.55
N LEU A 25 7.90 5.93 -2.43
CA LEU A 25 8.14 4.48 -2.45
C LEU A 25 8.74 4.00 -1.13
N GLY A 26 9.75 4.71 -0.60
CA GLY A 26 10.36 4.39 0.70
C GLY A 26 9.35 4.43 1.86
N ALA A 27 8.45 5.42 1.85
CA ALA A 27 7.37 5.53 2.82
C ALA A 27 6.38 4.37 2.74
N LEU A 28 5.97 3.95 1.53
CA LEU A 28 5.09 2.80 1.32
C LEU A 28 5.74 1.49 1.81
N ILE A 29 7.02 1.28 1.52
CA ILE A 29 7.77 0.11 2.00
C ILE A 29 7.85 0.13 3.54
N GLY A 30 8.14 1.29 4.12
CA GLY A 30 8.18 1.46 5.58
C GLY A 30 6.84 1.13 6.23
N GLY A 31 5.74 1.64 5.66
CA GLY A 31 4.38 1.34 6.10
C GLY A 31 4.04 -0.14 5.98
N LEU A 32 4.38 -0.79 4.87
CA LEU A 32 4.17 -2.23 4.68
C LEU A 32 4.97 -3.04 5.70
N LYS A 33 6.23 -2.68 5.94
CA LYS A 33 7.08 -3.37 6.91
C LYS A 33 6.52 -3.23 8.33
N ALA A 34 6.01 -2.05 8.68
CA ALA A 34 5.36 -1.80 9.97
C ALA A 34 4.05 -2.59 10.11
N ALA A 35 3.20 -2.59 9.08
CA ALA A 35 1.96 -3.37 9.05
C ALA A 35 2.24 -4.87 9.21
N ARG A 36 3.22 -5.40 8.47
CA ARG A 36 3.67 -6.80 8.58
C ARG A 36 4.23 -7.14 9.95
N GLN A 37 4.99 -6.24 10.57
CA GLN A 37 5.45 -6.42 11.95
C GLN A 37 4.30 -6.45 12.96
N ALA A 38 3.22 -5.70 12.69
CA ALA A 38 1.99 -5.75 13.46
C ALA A 38 1.09 -6.96 13.10
N GLY A 39 1.54 -7.88 12.25
CA GLY A 39 0.79 -9.05 11.80
C GLY A 39 -0.29 -8.75 10.75
N GLY A 40 -0.33 -7.54 10.22
CA GLY A 40 -1.20 -7.12 9.12
C GLY A 40 -0.48 -7.03 7.76
N ASP A 41 -1.12 -6.38 6.80
CA ASP A 41 -0.55 -6.11 5.48
C ASP A 41 -0.96 -4.71 5.01
N LEU A 42 -0.24 -4.14 4.04
CA LEU A 42 -0.55 -2.81 3.52
C LEU A 42 -1.07 -2.92 2.08
N ARG A 43 -2.29 -2.43 1.87
CA ARG A 43 -2.96 -2.49 0.56
C ARG A 43 -3.09 -1.08 -0.02
N ILE A 44 -2.79 -0.97 -1.32
CA ILE A 44 -2.92 0.28 -2.06
C ILE A 44 -4.24 0.25 -2.85
N ALA A 45 -5.03 1.30 -2.72
CA ALA A 45 -6.29 1.50 -3.41
C ALA A 45 -6.15 2.57 -4.50
N ALA A 46 -6.70 2.28 -5.68
CA ALA A 46 -6.84 3.21 -6.80
C ALA A 46 -5.55 4.01 -7.16
N PRO A 47 -4.38 3.36 -7.35
CA PRO A 47 -3.21 4.09 -7.83
C PRO A 47 -3.44 4.58 -9.26
N ASN A 48 -3.11 5.83 -9.52
CA ASN A 48 -3.09 6.39 -10.87
C ASN A 48 -2.09 5.67 -11.79
N GLU A 49 -2.26 5.81 -13.11
CA GLU A 49 -1.43 5.12 -14.11
C GLU A 49 0.06 5.42 -13.93
N GLN A 50 0.43 6.67 -13.65
CA GLN A 50 1.82 7.06 -13.39
C GLN A 50 2.39 6.35 -12.16
N VAL A 51 1.66 6.33 -11.04
CA VAL A 51 2.06 5.62 -9.82
C VAL A 51 2.21 4.13 -10.10
N ARG A 52 1.27 3.54 -10.86
CA ARG A 52 1.30 2.14 -11.25
C ARG A 52 2.53 1.79 -12.09
N LEU A 53 2.87 2.62 -13.07
CA LEU A 53 4.10 2.50 -13.87
C LEU A 53 5.34 2.52 -12.99
N VAL A 54 5.45 3.47 -12.05
CA VAL A 54 6.59 3.54 -11.12
C VAL A 54 6.67 2.28 -10.24
N LEU A 55 5.54 1.79 -9.73
CA LEU A 55 5.48 0.55 -8.95
C LEU A 55 5.90 -0.67 -9.79
N GLN A 56 5.56 -0.72 -11.08
CA GLN A 56 5.97 -1.80 -11.99
C GLN A 56 7.47 -1.74 -12.30
N LEU A 57 7.98 -0.56 -12.65
CA LEU A 57 9.39 -0.33 -12.95
C LEU A 57 10.30 -0.68 -11.76
N THR A 58 9.81 -0.49 -10.54
CA THR A 58 10.55 -0.78 -9.31
C THR A 58 10.25 -2.18 -8.74
N ASN A 59 9.48 -3.01 -9.45
CA ASN A 59 8.98 -4.31 -9.00
C ASN A 59 8.24 -4.27 -7.64
N MET A 60 7.79 -3.09 -7.21
CA MET A 60 7.03 -2.85 -5.99
C MET A 60 5.63 -3.45 -6.06
N GLU A 61 5.05 -3.60 -7.26
CA GLU A 61 3.82 -4.36 -7.55
C GLU A 61 3.77 -5.73 -6.84
N ARG A 62 4.90 -6.43 -6.71
CA ARG A 62 4.94 -7.76 -6.09
C ARG A 62 5.00 -7.72 -4.57
N VAL A 63 5.39 -6.57 -4.02
CA VAL A 63 5.62 -6.37 -2.60
C VAL A 63 4.41 -5.69 -1.97
N LEU A 64 3.84 -4.70 -2.67
CA LEU A 64 2.66 -3.94 -2.30
C LEU A 64 1.48 -4.41 -3.15
N THR A 65 0.41 -4.86 -2.49
CA THR A 65 -0.80 -5.27 -3.21
C THR A 65 -1.60 -4.05 -3.63
N ALA A 66 -1.54 -3.71 -4.92
CA ALA A 66 -2.26 -2.59 -5.50
C ALA A 66 -3.57 -3.04 -6.15
N TYR A 67 -4.67 -2.38 -5.79
CA TYR A 67 -6.01 -2.61 -6.33
C TYR A 67 -6.41 -1.45 -7.23
N PRO A 68 -6.83 -1.70 -8.47
CA PRO A 68 -7.22 -0.63 -9.41
C PRO A 68 -8.49 0.12 -8.98
N ALA A 69 -9.32 -0.48 -8.12
CA ALA A 69 -10.51 0.16 -7.57
C ALA A 69 -10.39 0.24 -6.04
N ALA A 70 -10.74 1.41 -5.49
CA ALA A 70 -10.79 1.62 -4.04
C ALA A 70 -11.68 0.57 -3.38
N SER A 71 -12.88 0.34 -3.91
CA SER A 71 -13.85 -0.68 -3.49
C SER A 71 -13.29 -2.11 -3.47
N SER A 72 -12.41 -2.48 -4.41
CA SER A 72 -11.78 -3.81 -4.42
C SER A 72 -10.76 -3.98 -3.30
N ALA A 73 -10.12 -2.90 -2.84
CA ALA A 73 -9.27 -2.98 -1.66
C ALA A 73 -10.08 -3.35 -0.41
N PHE A 74 -11.39 -3.02 -0.38
CA PHE A 74 -12.27 -3.21 0.78
C PHE A 74 -12.74 -4.64 1.05
N ASN A 75 -12.74 -5.53 0.04
CA ASN A 75 -13.44 -6.81 0.11
C ASN A 75 -12.59 -8.02 0.52
N GLY A 76 -11.71 -7.89 1.51
CA GLY A 76 -10.97 -9.03 2.05
C GLY A 76 -10.11 -8.70 3.24
#